data_AF-A0A0W0WVZ0-F1
#
_entry.id   AF-A0A0W0WVZ0-F1
#
_cell.length_a   1.000
_cell.length_b   1.000
_cell.length_c   1.000
_cell.angle_alpha   90.00
_cell.angle_beta   90.00
_cell.angle_gamma   90.00
#
_symmetry.space_group_name_H-M   'P 1'
#
loop_
_entity.id
_entity.type
_entity.pdbx_description
1 polymer ?
#
loop_
_entity_poly.entity_id
_entity_poly.type
_entity_poly.pdbx_seq_one_letter_code
_entity_poly.pdbx_strand_id
1 'polypeptide(L)'
;MNKAYRKRTAISVAFSSGLNCLHSDLIAINQEQLNPIFDDSHRGLKKLLRPIARLVYQNLKQILGPLLFRIRSYFTAELSQKSKNLESMTITLQESLELMQRELHQLSTLIYRQDKQIKGKNEPRSLNCTIETEIESFRAILSNNPNVSLIIEFDQSKLKRINHSTKQWLKAFEDLNLCYKVINEETKALEDCSIEQLENMELANLFFARKNSTAWEKLAV
;
A
#
# COMPACT_ATOMS: atom_id res chain seq x y z
N MET A 1 9.66 -1.86 44.19
CA MET A 1 10.23 -3.00 43.44
C MET A 1 10.55 -2.53 42.04
N ASN A 2 11.82 -2.68 41.66
CA ASN A 2 12.49 -2.11 40.49
C ASN A 2 12.67 -3.21 39.42
N LYS A 3 12.94 -2.80 38.17
CA LYS A 3 13.19 -3.59 36.94
C LYS A 3 11.90 -3.83 36.10
N ALA A 4 11.83 -3.64 34.79
CA ALA A 4 12.86 -3.36 33.79
C ALA A 4 12.31 -2.60 32.57
N TYR A 5 13.16 -1.74 32.05
CA TYR A 5 13.05 -0.97 30.82
C TYR A 5 13.23 -1.82 29.55
N ARG A 6 12.71 -1.26 28.43
CA ARG A 6 13.19 -1.36 27.04
C ARG A 6 13.35 -2.77 26.44
N LYS A 7 12.38 -3.15 25.61
CA LYS A 7 12.67 -3.84 24.35
C LYS A 7 12.60 -2.83 23.21
N ARG A 8 13.74 -2.21 22.91
CA ARG A 8 14.01 -1.59 21.62
C ARG A 8 14.23 -2.73 20.63
N THR A 9 13.32 -2.89 19.68
CA THR A 9 13.57 -3.60 18.43
C THR A 9 14.63 -2.82 17.66
N ALA A 10 15.89 -3.22 17.82
CA ALA A 10 16.93 -2.89 16.87
C ALA A 10 16.68 -3.73 15.62
N ILE A 11 15.98 -3.16 14.64
CA ILE A 11 16.10 -3.61 13.25
C ILE A 11 17.42 -3.04 12.77
N SER A 12 18.51 -3.73 13.09
CA SER A 12 19.75 -3.56 12.34
C SER A 12 19.46 -4.14 10.96
N VAL A 13 19.25 -3.26 9.99
CA VAL A 13 19.32 -3.61 8.58
C VAL A 13 20.76 -4.05 8.32
N ALA A 14 21.00 -5.35 8.45
CA ALA A 14 22.22 -5.99 8.00
C ALA A 14 22.16 -6.06 6.46
N PHE A 15 22.52 -4.96 5.80
CA PHE A 15 22.68 -4.88 4.35
C PHE A 15 24.16 -4.75 4.02
N SER A 16 24.99 -5.75 4.37
CA SER A 16 26.40 -5.76 3.96
C SER A 16 27.10 -7.13 4.12
N SER A 17 26.42 -8.23 3.79
CA SER A 17 27.12 -9.53 3.69
C SER A 17 26.50 -10.52 2.71
N GLY A 18 25.68 -10.04 1.76
CA GLY A 18 24.99 -10.87 0.77
C GLY A 18 25.59 -10.89 -0.64
N LEU A 19 26.70 -10.19 -0.90
CA LEU A 19 27.30 -10.09 -2.25
C LEU A 19 28.63 -10.84 -2.43
N ASN A 20 29.10 -11.58 -1.42
CA ASN A 20 30.26 -12.47 -1.57
C ASN A 20 29.88 -13.95 -1.73
N CYS A 21 28.59 -14.30 -1.77
CA CYS A 21 28.13 -15.69 -1.96
C CYS A 21 27.54 -15.97 -3.35
N LEU A 22 27.45 -14.98 -4.24
CA LEU A 22 26.95 -15.15 -5.62
C LEU A 22 28.06 -15.07 -6.68
N HIS A 23 29.27 -15.52 -6.34
CA HIS A 23 30.33 -15.75 -7.34
C HIS A 23 30.91 -17.16 -7.33
N SER A 24 30.35 -18.06 -6.52
CA SER A 24 30.77 -19.47 -6.45
C SER A 24 29.85 -20.41 -7.24
N ASP A 25 28.57 -20.06 -7.41
CA ASP A 25 27.57 -20.99 -7.95
C ASP A 25 27.23 -20.77 -9.44
N LEU A 26 27.87 -19.81 -10.11
CA LEU A 26 27.78 -19.62 -11.57
C LEU A 26 28.90 -20.32 -12.36
N ILE A 27 29.62 -21.27 -11.75
CA ILE A 27 30.54 -22.21 -12.43
C ILE A 27 30.17 -23.67 -12.10
N ALA A 28 28.92 -23.92 -11.73
CA ALA A 28 28.41 -25.27 -11.49
C ALA A 28 27.13 -25.50 -12.30
N ILE A 29 27.23 -25.52 -13.63
CA ILE A 29 26.38 -26.28 -14.57
C ILE A 29 27.11 -26.28 -15.93
N ASN A 30 27.14 -27.45 -16.58
CA ASN A 30 27.88 -27.83 -17.80
C ASN A 30 29.30 -28.38 -17.63
N GLN A 31 29.50 -29.24 -16.63
CA GLN A 31 30.32 -30.45 -16.81
C GLN A 31 29.40 -31.67 -16.94
N GLU A 32 28.63 -31.73 -18.03
CA GLU A 32 28.05 -32.99 -18.49
C GLU A 32 28.60 -33.30 -19.88
N GLN A 33 29.38 -34.39 -19.94
CA GLN A 33 29.46 -35.31 -21.07
C GLN A 33 29.89 -34.69 -22.42
N LEU A 34 31.16 -34.28 -22.52
CA LEU A 34 31.89 -34.47 -23.79
C LEU A 34 32.94 -35.57 -23.58
N ASN A 35 32.59 -36.77 -24.02
CA ASN A 35 33.48 -37.92 -24.08
C ASN A 35 34.81 -37.57 -24.74
N PRO A 36 35.97 -37.83 -24.12
CA PRO A 36 37.22 -37.89 -24.85
C PRO A 36 37.32 -39.27 -25.52
N ILE A 37 36.60 -39.46 -26.62
CA ILE A 37 37.03 -40.41 -27.63
C ILE A 37 38.07 -39.66 -28.47
N PHE A 38 39.31 -39.62 -27.99
CA PHE A 38 40.43 -39.22 -28.84
C PHE A 38 41.63 -40.10 -28.50
N ASP A 39 41.89 -41.00 -29.45
CA ASP A 39 42.89 -42.05 -29.46
C ASP A 39 44.26 -41.67 -28.87
N ASP A 40 44.89 -42.65 -28.24
CA ASP A 40 46.26 -42.66 -27.71
C ASP A 40 47.35 -42.48 -28.81
N SER A 41 46.96 -42.20 -30.04
CA SER A 41 47.81 -42.00 -31.23
C SER A 41 48.48 -40.60 -31.30
N HIS A 42 48.15 -39.66 -30.41
CA HIS A 42 48.66 -38.27 -30.47
C HIS A 42 49.80 -37.95 -29.50
N ARG A 43 50.38 -38.94 -28.82
CA ARG A 43 51.47 -38.73 -27.85
C ARG A 43 52.75 -38.18 -28.52
N GLY A 44 52.97 -38.46 -29.81
CA GLY A 44 54.05 -37.89 -30.63
C GLY A 44 53.74 -36.48 -31.19
N LEU A 45 52.51 -36.25 -31.64
CA LEU A 45 52.07 -34.98 -32.25
C LEU A 45 52.09 -33.80 -31.26
N LYS A 46 51.75 -34.04 -29.98
CA LYS A 46 51.84 -33.01 -28.93
C LYS A 46 53.26 -32.48 -28.71
N LYS A 47 54.29 -33.32 -28.91
CA LYS A 47 55.69 -32.90 -28.80
C LYS A 47 56.12 -32.03 -29.98
N LEU A 48 55.59 -32.28 -31.17
CA LEU A 48 55.84 -31.49 -32.38
C LEU A 48 55.08 -30.16 -32.42
N LEU A 49 53.88 -30.10 -31.83
CA LEU A 49 53.09 -28.87 -31.76
C LEU A 49 53.60 -27.88 -30.72
N ARG A 50 54.30 -28.34 -29.68
CA ARG A 50 54.83 -27.48 -28.61
C ARG A 50 55.75 -26.35 -29.10
N PRO A 51 56.74 -26.57 -29.98
CA PRO A 51 57.56 -25.48 -30.51
C PRO A 51 56.76 -24.53 -31.42
N ILE A 52 55.84 -25.05 -32.22
CA ILE A 52 55.00 -24.24 -33.11
C ILE A 52 54.07 -23.34 -32.28
N ALA A 53 53.42 -23.90 -31.26
CA ALA A 53 52.58 -23.15 -30.33
C ALA A 53 53.38 -22.07 -29.59
N ARG A 54 54.65 -22.32 -29.23
CA ARG A 54 55.53 -21.29 -28.64
C ARG A 54 55.83 -20.16 -29.61
N LEU A 55 56.13 -20.47 -30.88
CA LEU A 55 56.39 -19.46 -31.91
C LEU A 55 55.14 -18.63 -32.22
N VAL A 56 53.99 -19.28 -32.36
CA VAL A 56 52.70 -18.61 -32.56
C VAL A 56 52.36 -17.73 -31.36
N TYR A 57 52.53 -18.23 -30.13
CA TYR A 57 52.32 -17.45 -28.91
C TYR A 57 53.26 -16.25 -28.80
N GLN A 58 54.53 -16.39 -29.17
CA GLN A 58 55.50 -15.29 -29.15
C GLN A 58 55.15 -14.18 -30.14
N ASN A 59 54.74 -14.53 -31.36
CA ASN A 59 54.30 -13.56 -32.36
C ASN A 59 52.96 -12.91 -31.98
N LEU A 60 52.00 -13.71 -31.51
CA LEU A 60 50.72 -13.23 -31.01
C LEU A 60 50.91 -12.29 -29.82
N LYS A 61 51.83 -12.57 -28.89
CA LYS A 61 52.09 -11.73 -27.70
C LYS A 61 52.46 -10.29 -28.06
N GLN A 62 53.22 -10.08 -29.14
CA GLN A 62 53.62 -8.73 -29.57
C GLN A 62 52.43 -7.92 -30.10
N ILE A 63 51.48 -8.57 -30.76
CA ILE A 63 50.27 -7.93 -31.31
C ILE A 63 49.18 -7.80 -30.24
N LEU A 64 49.05 -8.79 -29.34
CA LEU A 64 48.04 -8.79 -28.30
C LEU A 64 48.29 -7.72 -27.24
N GLY A 65 49.53 -7.34 -26.95
CA GLY A 65 49.84 -6.33 -25.92
C GLY A 65 49.10 -4.99 -26.16
N PRO A 66 49.29 -4.34 -27.32
CA PRO A 66 48.58 -3.10 -27.66
C PRO A 66 47.06 -3.24 -27.72
N LEU A 67 46.56 -4.39 -28.21
CA LEU A 67 45.13 -4.66 -28.28
C LEU A 67 44.51 -4.85 -26.88
N LEU A 68 45.15 -5.64 -26.01
CA LEU A 68 44.75 -5.83 -24.61
C LEU A 68 44.77 -4.51 -23.85
N PHE A 69 45.74 -3.63 -24.13
CA PHE A 69 45.79 -2.31 -23.51
C PHE A 69 44.57 -1.45 -23.91
N ARG A 70 44.22 -1.43 -25.21
CA ARG A 70 43.03 -0.72 -25.69
C ARG A 70 41.75 -1.30 -25.11
N ILE A 71 41.58 -2.61 -25.17
CA ILE A 71 40.43 -3.33 -24.62
C ILE A 71 40.30 -3.02 -23.12
N ARG A 72 41.39 -3.17 -22.35
CA ARG A 72 41.41 -2.83 -20.92
C ARG A 72 40.97 -1.39 -20.68
N SER A 73 41.49 -0.42 -21.46
CA SER A 73 41.14 0.99 -21.28
C SER A 73 39.64 1.26 -21.49
N TYR A 74 39.04 0.74 -22.57
CA TYR A 74 37.62 0.92 -22.85
C TYR A 74 36.74 0.29 -21.77
N PHE A 75 37.06 -0.95 -21.37
CA PHE A 75 36.30 -1.63 -20.31
C PHE A 75 36.46 -0.94 -18.95
N THR A 76 37.66 -0.47 -18.59
CA THR A 76 37.86 0.24 -17.31
C THR A 76 37.18 1.60 -17.28
N ALA A 77 37.16 2.33 -18.39
CA ALA A 77 36.48 3.61 -18.48
C ALA A 77 34.96 3.45 -18.35
N GLU A 78 34.37 2.49 -19.05
CA GLU A 78 32.93 2.24 -18.99
C GLU A 78 32.50 1.69 -17.61
N LEU A 79 33.28 0.78 -17.02
CA LEU A 79 33.02 0.27 -15.67
C LEU A 79 33.17 1.37 -14.62
N SER A 80 34.19 2.23 -14.73
CA SER A 80 34.38 3.35 -13.82
C SER A 80 33.24 4.38 -13.94
N GLN A 81 32.77 4.65 -15.16
CA GLN A 81 31.65 5.55 -15.39
C GLN A 81 30.35 4.99 -14.82
N LYS A 82 30.06 3.71 -15.03
CA LYS A 82 28.89 3.05 -14.42
C LYS A 82 28.98 3.03 -12.90
N SER A 83 30.17 2.80 -12.34
CA SER A 83 30.39 2.89 -10.88
C SER A 83 30.05 4.28 -10.34
N LYS A 84 30.54 5.34 -10.99
CA LYS A 84 30.24 6.73 -10.59
C LYS A 84 28.75 7.07 -10.72
N ASN A 85 28.10 6.59 -11.79
CA ASN A 85 26.66 6.79 -11.96
C ASN A 85 25.87 6.07 -10.87
N LEU A 86 26.24 4.82 -10.53
CA LEU A 86 25.63 4.08 -9.43
C LEU A 86 25.84 4.78 -8.09
N GLU A 87 27.04 5.28 -7.80
CA GLU A 87 27.32 6.06 -6.60
C GLU A 87 26.43 7.31 -6.53
N SER A 88 26.34 8.08 -7.62
CA SER A 88 25.46 9.25 -7.66
C SER A 88 24.00 8.89 -7.43
N MET A 89 23.53 7.78 -8.00
CA MET A 89 22.16 7.30 -7.80
C MET A 89 21.93 6.88 -6.34
N THR A 90 22.89 6.19 -5.72
CA THR A 90 22.78 5.81 -4.29
C THR A 90 22.70 7.03 -3.38
N ILE A 91 23.46 8.09 -3.67
CA ILE A 91 23.39 9.35 -2.92
C ILE A 91 22.02 9.99 -3.07
N THR A 92 21.49 10.10 -4.31
CA THR A 92 20.16 10.69 -4.53
C THR A 92 19.04 9.91 -3.84
N LEU A 93 19.13 8.57 -3.86
CA LEU A 93 18.17 7.71 -3.16
C LEU A 93 18.26 7.93 -1.65
N GLN A 94 19.47 8.02 -1.10
CA GLN A 94 19.67 8.28 0.32
C GLN A 94 19.10 9.65 0.75
N GLU A 95 19.33 10.70 -0.04
CA GLU A 95 18.74 12.03 0.20
C GLU A 95 17.21 12.00 0.19
N SER A 96 16.60 11.31 -0.78
CA SER A 96 15.15 11.16 -0.83
C SER A 96 14.57 10.42 0.38
N LEU A 97 15.26 9.39 0.87
CA LEU A 97 14.86 8.64 2.07
C LEU A 97 14.91 9.54 3.31
N GLU A 98 15.95 10.35 3.46
CA GLU A 98 16.05 11.31 4.56
C GLU A 98 14.94 12.37 4.52
N LEU A 99 14.59 12.84 3.32
CA LEU A 99 13.49 13.77 3.13
C LEU A 99 12.15 13.15 3.54
N MET A 100 11.84 11.94 3.06
CA MET A 100 10.60 11.24 3.44
C MET A 100 10.55 10.98 4.95
N GLN A 101 11.66 10.58 5.57
CA GLN A 101 11.73 10.39 7.02
C GLN A 101 11.44 11.69 7.78
N ARG A 102 11.92 12.83 7.28
CA ARG A 102 11.64 14.14 7.86
C ARG A 102 10.16 14.51 7.75
N GLU A 103 9.54 14.28 6.59
CA GLU A 103 8.11 14.54 6.39
C GLU A 103 7.25 13.67 7.32
N LEU A 104 7.56 12.38 7.42
CA LEU A 104 6.87 11.48 8.35
C LEU A 104 7.01 11.95 9.81
N HIS A 105 8.20 12.42 10.20
CA HIS A 105 8.41 12.97 11.53
C HIS A 105 7.57 14.23 11.76
N GLN A 106 7.53 15.14 10.79
CA GLN A 106 6.70 16.35 10.87
C GLN A 106 5.22 16.01 11.02
N LEU A 107 4.68 15.10 10.20
CA LEU A 107 3.29 14.64 10.31
C LEU A 107 3.01 14.02 11.67
N SER A 108 3.91 13.19 12.17
CA SER A 108 3.78 12.60 13.51
C SER A 108 3.67 13.68 14.60
N THR A 109 4.49 14.73 14.53
CA THR A 109 4.41 15.84 15.51
C THR A 109 3.10 16.63 15.41
N LEU A 110 2.55 16.80 14.20
CA LEU A 110 1.27 17.47 14.00
C LEU A 110 0.11 16.64 14.56
N ILE A 111 0.09 15.33 14.29
CA ILE A 111 -0.91 14.40 14.85
C ILE A 111 -0.85 14.41 16.37
N TYR A 112 0.34 14.37 16.96
CA TYR A 112 0.51 14.45 18.41
C TYR A 112 -0.03 15.75 19.01
N ARG A 113 0.18 16.89 18.33
CA ARG A 113 -0.38 18.18 18.75
C ARG A 113 -1.90 18.20 18.64
N GLN A 114 -2.47 17.63 17.58
CA GLN A 114 -3.91 17.52 17.42
C GLN A 114 -4.52 16.64 18.51
N ASP A 115 -3.94 15.47 18.80
CA ASP A 115 -4.41 14.58 19.87
C ASP A 115 -4.34 15.26 21.25
N LYS A 116 -3.29 16.07 21.50
CA LYS A 116 -3.21 16.87 22.73
C LYS A 116 -4.27 17.96 22.80
N GLN A 117 -4.62 18.61 21.68
CA GLN A 117 -5.72 19.58 21.63
C GLN A 117 -7.09 18.91 21.80
N ILE A 118 -7.27 17.72 21.24
CA ILE A 118 -8.48 16.91 21.42
C ILE A 118 -8.61 16.50 22.89
N LYS A 119 -7.55 15.98 23.50
CA LYS A 119 -7.54 15.61 24.93
C LYS A 119 -7.67 16.82 25.88
N GLY A 120 -7.13 17.98 25.51
CA GLY A 120 -7.27 19.22 26.28
C GLY A 120 -8.65 19.87 26.19
N LYS A 121 -9.40 19.63 25.11
CA LYS A 121 -10.83 20.00 25.00
C LYS A 121 -11.76 18.98 25.69
N ASN A 122 -11.27 17.77 25.97
CA ASN A 122 -12.02 16.69 26.62
C ASN A 122 -11.73 16.59 28.13
N GLU A 123 -11.60 17.72 28.82
CA GLU A 123 -12.05 17.76 30.22
C GLU A 123 -13.56 17.43 30.20
N PRO A 124 -14.13 16.63 31.12
CA PRO A 124 -15.49 16.11 31.00
C PRO A 124 -16.55 17.21 31.24
N ARG A 125 -16.60 18.20 30.34
CA ARG A 125 -17.75 19.06 30.14
C ARG A 125 -18.77 18.22 29.37
N SER A 126 -19.65 17.59 30.14
CA SER A 126 -20.97 17.09 29.72
C SER A 126 -21.01 16.60 28.25
N LEU A 127 -20.65 15.33 28.03
CA LEU A 127 -20.80 14.64 26.73
C LEU A 127 -22.22 14.78 26.13
N ASN A 128 -23.21 15.05 26.96
CA ASN A 128 -24.59 15.29 26.54
C ASN A 128 -24.74 16.61 25.74
N CYS A 129 -24.01 17.67 26.11
CA CYS A 129 -24.14 18.98 25.46
C CYS A 129 -23.63 18.97 24.01
N THR A 130 -22.55 18.22 23.72
CA THR A 130 -21.97 18.16 22.37
C THR A 130 -22.86 17.38 21.42
N ILE A 131 -23.40 16.24 21.87
CA ILE A 131 -24.29 15.40 21.06
C ILE A 131 -25.59 16.15 20.76
N GLU A 132 -26.16 16.84 21.75
CA GLU A 132 -27.36 17.68 21.55
C GLU A 132 -27.10 18.80 20.54
N THR A 133 -25.95 19.50 20.65
CA THR A 133 -25.60 20.59 19.72
C THR A 133 -25.41 20.08 18.29
N GLU A 134 -24.81 18.90 18.11
CA GLU A 134 -24.65 18.28 16.80
C GLU A 134 -25.99 17.86 16.20
N ILE A 135 -26.87 17.22 16.98
CA ILE A 135 -28.22 16.83 16.55
C ILE A 135 -29.02 18.08 16.15
N GLU A 136 -28.94 19.16 16.92
CA GLU A 136 -29.59 20.43 16.61
C GLU A 136 -29.06 21.05 15.31
N SER A 137 -27.74 21.03 15.11
CA SER A 137 -27.13 21.53 13.86
C SER A 137 -27.61 20.75 12.65
N PHE A 138 -27.71 19.42 12.76
CA PHE A 138 -28.20 18.56 11.69
C PHE A 138 -29.69 18.82 11.40
N ARG A 139 -30.50 18.96 12.46
CA ARG A 139 -31.91 19.34 12.33
C ARG A 139 -32.08 20.69 11.64
N ALA A 140 -31.23 21.67 11.92
CA ALA A 140 -31.25 22.96 11.25
C ALA A 140 -30.95 22.83 9.74
N ILE A 141 -29.97 22.02 9.37
CA ILE A 141 -29.63 21.75 7.96
C ILE A 141 -30.82 21.11 7.24
N LEU A 142 -31.44 20.07 7.82
CA LEU A 142 -32.62 19.41 7.26
C LEU A 142 -33.84 20.32 7.18
N SER A 143 -33.94 21.30 8.09
CA SER A 143 -35.04 22.27 8.10
C SER A 143 -34.89 23.33 7.02
N ASN A 144 -33.67 23.82 6.80
CA ASN A 144 -33.38 24.87 5.83
C ASN A 144 -33.29 24.36 4.38
N ASN A 145 -33.11 23.05 4.18
CA ASN A 145 -32.93 22.47 2.86
C ASN A 145 -34.01 21.41 2.60
N PRO A 146 -35.23 21.79 2.15
CA PRO A 146 -36.36 20.87 2.00
C PRO A 146 -36.15 19.80 0.93
N ASN A 147 -35.20 20.02 0.01
CA ASN A 147 -34.86 19.09 -1.08
C ASN A 147 -33.71 18.13 -0.73
N VAL A 148 -33.26 18.09 0.53
CA VAL A 148 -32.29 17.09 0.99
C VAL A 148 -33.00 15.75 1.22
N SER A 149 -32.33 14.68 0.82
CA SER A 149 -32.71 13.30 1.12
C SER A 149 -31.61 12.60 1.92
N LEU A 150 -32.00 11.60 2.71
CA LEU A 150 -31.10 10.78 3.50
C LEU A 150 -31.21 9.33 3.04
N ILE A 151 -30.09 8.63 2.98
CA ILE A 151 -30.05 7.18 2.83
C ILE A 151 -29.56 6.62 4.17
N ILE A 152 -30.35 5.75 4.77
CA ILE A 152 -30.10 5.24 6.12
C ILE A 152 -30.24 3.72 6.10
N GLU A 153 -29.20 3.04 6.58
CA GLU A 153 -29.23 1.60 6.80
C GLU A 153 -30.11 1.29 8.02
N PHE A 154 -31.19 0.58 7.78
CA PHE A 154 -32.04 -0.01 8.80
C PHE A 154 -31.53 -1.40 9.16
N ASP A 155 -31.32 -1.62 10.45
CA ASP A 155 -30.84 -2.89 11.02
C ASP A 155 -31.69 -3.21 12.24
N GLN A 156 -32.53 -4.25 12.10
CA GLN A 156 -33.46 -4.62 13.16
C GLN A 156 -32.73 -5.16 14.40
N SER A 157 -31.58 -5.82 14.21
CA SER A 157 -30.76 -6.35 15.30
C SER A 157 -30.17 -5.23 16.16
N LYS A 158 -29.71 -4.14 15.54
CA LYS A 158 -29.23 -2.95 16.28
C LYS A 158 -30.34 -2.31 17.09
N LEU A 159 -31.54 -2.14 16.53
CA LEU A 159 -32.69 -1.56 17.23
C LEU A 159 -33.12 -2.38 18.45
N LYS A 160 -33.21 -3.71 18.30
CA LYS A 160 -33.53 -4.63 19.40
C LYS A 160 -32.50 -4.53 20.54
N ARG A 161 -31.21 -4.38 20.22
CA ARG A 161 -30.14 -4.25 21.23
C ARG A 161 -30.26 -2.98 22.07
N ILE A 162 -30.72 -1.87 21.47
CA ILE A 162 -30.91 -0.60 22.17
C ILE A 162 -32.32 -0.44 22.74
N ASN A 163 -33.13 -1.51 22.73
CA ASN A 163 -34.51 -1.56 23.24
C ASN A 163 -35.44 -0.49 22.64
N HIS A 164 -35.22 -0.15 21.37
CA HIS A 164 -36.10 0.75 20.61
C HIS A 164 -36.93 -0.04 19.60
N SER A 165 -38.21 0.32 19.45
CA SER A 165 -39.06 -0.27 18.41
C SER A 165 -38.86 0.44 17.07
N THR A 166 -39.07 -0.29 15.97
CA THR A 166 -39.04 0.27 14.60
C THR A 166 -39.96 1.48 14.49
N LYS A 167 -41.17 1.40 15.07
CA LYS A 167 -42.13 2.51 15.11
C LYS A 167 -41.61 3.75 15.84
N GLN A 168 -40.94 3.59 16.98
CA GLN A 168 -40.34 4.72 17.70
C GLN A 168 -39.21 5.35 16.91
N TRP A 169 -38.38 4.53 16.26
CA TRP A 169 -37.27 4.99 15.44
C TRP A 169 -37.75 5.76 14.20
N LEU A 170 -38.73 5.21 13.47
CA LEU A 170 -39.34 5.88 12.31
C LEU A 170 -40.04 7.18 12.69
N LYS A 171 -40.70 7.21 13.86
CA LYS A 171 -41.36 8.43 14.36
C LYS A 171 -40.41 9.62 14.47
N ALA A 172 -39.14 9.40 14.83
CA ALA A 172 -38.16 10.49 14.91
C ALA A 172 -37.91 11.18 13.56
N PHE A 173 -38.06 10.46 12.45
CA PHE A 173 -37.98 11.01 11.09
C PHE A 173 -39.31 11.61 10.64
N GLU A 174 -40.44 11.01 11.02
CA GLU A 174 -41.78 11.57 10.77
C GLU A 174 -41.96 12.94 11.44
N ASP A 175 -41.43 13.12 12.66
CA ASP A 175 -41.43 14.40 13.39
C ASP A 175 -40.64 15.50 12.63
N LEU A 176 -39.76 15.11 11.69
CA LEU A 176 -39.03 16.00 10.78
C LEU A 176 -39.73 16.18 9.41
N ASN A 177 -40.97 15.69 9.26
CA ASN A 177 -41.73 15.61 8.00
C ASN A 177 -41.03 14.80 6.91
N LEU A 178 -40.19 13.83 7.28
CA LEU A 178 -39.58 12.89 6.36
C LEU A 178 -40.46 11.66 6.22
N CYS A 179 -40.66 11.23 4.97
CA CYS A 179 -41.26 9.95 4.64
C CYS A 179 -40.17 9.04 4.08
N TYR A 180 -40.36 7.72 4.22
CA TYR A 180 -39.39 6.73 3.76
C TYR A 180 -39.95 5.86 2.64
N LYS A 181 -39.04 5.36 1.81
CA LYS A 181 -39.23 4.23 0.90
C LYS A 181 -38.05 3.27 1.05
N VAL A 182 -38.26 1.98 0.83
CA VAL A 182 -37.16 1.01 0.83
C VAL A 182 -36.47 1.06 -0.53
N ILE A 183 -35.13 1.04 -0.53
CA ILE A 183 -34.34 0.87 -1.75
C ILE A 183 -34.19 -0.63 -1.96
N ASN A 184 -34.81 -1.16 -3.01
CA ASN A 184 -34.60 -2.53 -3.41
C ASN A 184 -33.18 -2.68 -3.99
N GLU A 185 -32.38 -3.58 -3.43
CA GLU A 185 -30.96 -3.70 -3.81
C GLU A 185 -30.75 -4.26 -5.22
N GLU A 186 -31.68 -5.07 -5.70
CA GLU A 186 -31.61 -5.70 -7.02
C GLU A 186 -32.10 -4.75 -8.11
N THR A 187 -33.28 -4.15 -7.92
CA THR A 187 -33.90 -3.29 -8.92
C THR A 187 -33.45 -1.84 -8.84
N LYS A 188 -32.81 -1.44 -7.73
CA LYS A 188 -32.50 -0.05 -7.35
C LYS A 188 -33.73 0.87 -7.26
N ALA A 189 -34.93 0.30 -7.35
CA ALA A 189 -36.18 1.05 -7.28
C ALA A 189 -36.53 1.41 -5.84
N LEU A 190 -37.30 2.49 -5.69
CA LEU A 190 -37.90 2.89 -4.43
C LEU A 190 -39.27 2.24 -4.27
N GLU A 191 -39.40 1.39 -3.27
CA GLU A 191 -40.63 0.64 -2.99
C GLU A 191 -41.31 1.12 -1.70
N ASP A 192 -42.64 1.15 -1.72
CA ASP A 192 -43.43 1.41 -0.52
C ASP A 192 -43.42 0.16 0.35
N CYS A 193 -43.10 0.32 1.64
CA CYS A 193 -42.94 -0.80 2.58
C CYS A 193 -43.64 -0.48 3.89
N SER A 194 -44.49 -1.41 4.35
CA SER A 194 -45.15 -1.29 5.65
C SER A 194 -44.16 -1.53 6.79
N ILE A 195 -44.49 -1.05 7.99
CA ILE A 195 -43.65 -1.27 9.19
C ILE A 195 -43.51 -2.78 9.46
N GLU A 196 -44.57 -3.56 9.26
CA GLU A 196 -44.56 -5.01 9.46
C GLU A 196 -43.63 -5.71 8.45
N GLN A 197 -43.62 -5.26 7.20
CA GLN A 197 -42.70 -5.78 6.18
C GLN A 197 -41.25 -5.44 6.54
N LEU A 198 -41.00 -4.20 6.98
CA LEU A 198 -39.68 -3.75 7.41
C LEU A 198 -39.19 -4.51 8.64
N GLU A 199 -40.07 -4.84 9.59
CA GLU A 199 -39.74 -5.65 10.76
C GLU A 199 -39.44 -7.12 10.44
N ASN A 200 -39.86 -7.61 9.27
CA ASN A 200 -39.47 -8.94 8.79
C ASN A 200 -38.14 -8.93 8.01
N MET A 201 -37.61 -7.75 7.68
CA MET A 201 -36.30 -7.60 7.05
C MET A 201 -35.21 -7.49 8.12
N GLU A 202 -34.12 -8.25 7.94
CA GLU A 202 -32.96 -8.16 8.85
C GLU A 202 -32.19 -6.84 8.65
N LEU A 203 -31.98 -6.48 7.38
CA LEU A 203 -31.26 -5.30 6.93
C LEU A 203 -31.97 -4.70 5.72
N ALA A 204 -32.09 -3.37 5.67
CA ALA A 204 -32.66 -2.67 4.51
C ALA A 204 -32.06 -1.26 4.38
N ASN A 205 -31.86 -0.80 3.15
CA ASN A 205 -31.50 0.59 2.90
C ASN A 205 -32.76 1.43 2.71
N LEU A 206 -32.96 2.44 3.54
CA LEU A 206 -34.13 3.31 3.51
C LEU A 206 -33.75 4.67 2.91
N PHE A 207 -34.58 5.13 1.97
CA PHE A 207 -34.50 6.48 1.43
C PHE A 207 -35.53 7.37 2.13
N PHE A 208 -35.07 8.42 2.80
CA PHE A 208 -35.91 9.41 3.46
C PHE A 208 -35.89 10.74 2.71
N ALA A 209 -37.07 11.30 2.43
CA ALA A 209 -37.23 12.65 1.90
C ALA A 209 -38.58 13.24 2.30
N ARG A 210 -38.74 14.56 2.16
CA ARG A 210 -40.05 15.21 2.37
C ARG A 210 -41.01 14.89 1.24
N LYS A 211 -42.31 14.74 1.50
CA LYS A 211 -43.33 14.38 0.47
C LYS A 211 -43.25 15.22 -0.81
N ASN A 212 -42.97 16.52 -0.69
CA ASN A 212 -42.92 17.45 -1.81
C ASN A 212 -41.49 17.73 -2.33
N SER A 213 -40.51 16.91 -1.94
CA SER A 213 -39.11 17.09 -2.34
C SER A 213 -38.87 16.62 -3.77
N THR A 214 -38.08 17.36 -4.54
CA THR A 214 -37.61 16.90 -5.87
C THR A 214 -36.63 15.72 -5.78
N ALA A 215 -36.21 15.32 -4.58
CA ALA A 215 -35.27 14.22 -4.38
C ALA A 215 -35.85 12.85 -4.76
N TRP A 216 -37.18 12.68 -4.74
CA TRP A 216 -37.84 11.43 -5.12
C TRP A 216 -37.58 11.03 -6.58
N GLU A 217 -37.42 12.03 -7.47
CA GLU A 217 -37.22 11.81 -8.91
C GLU A 217 -35.76 11.47 -9.25
N LYS A 218 -34.81 11.85 -8.39
CA LYS A 218 -33.36 11.72 -8.67
C LYS A 218 -32.83 10.29 -8.58
N LEU A 219 -33.57 9.36 -7.97
CA LEU A 219 -33.22 7.95 -7.86
C LEU A 219 -33.94 7.05 -8.88
N ALA A 220 -34.81 7.59 -9.71
CA ALA A 220 -35.58 6.83 -10.70
C ALA A 220 -34.85 6.65 -12.05
N VAL A 221 -33.52 6.81 -12.07
CA VAL A 221 -32.66 6.69 -13.27
C VAL A 221 -31.69 5.53 -13.08
#